data_AF-A0A3B8MIR8-F1
#
_entry.id   AF-A0A3B8MIR8-F1
#
_cell.length_a   1.000
_cell.length_b   1.000
_cell.length_c   1.000
_cell.angle_alpha   90.00
_cell.angle_beta   90.00
_cell.angle_gamma   90.00
#
_symmetry.space_group_name_H-M   'P 1'
#
loop_
_entity.id
_entity.type
_entity.pdbx_description
1 polymer ?
#
loop_
_entity_poly.entity_id
_entity_poly.type
_entity_poly.pdbx_seq_one_letter_code
_entity_poly.pdbx_strand_id
1 'polypeptide(L)' 'IYQLVGGLRSGMGYCGTSTVDALRTEAKFVRATTAAVRESHAHDVSITKEAPNYRLE' A
#
# COMPACT_ATOMS: atom_id res chain seq x y z
N ILE A 1 9.51 -10.84 6.18
CA ILE A 1 9.36 -9.86 7.28
C ILE A 1 9.76 -8.44 6.85
N TYR A 2 10.95 -8.23 6.29
CA TYR A 2 11.44 -6.88 5.92
C TYR A 2 10.48 -6.09 5.03
N GLN A 3 9.93 -6.71 3.98
CA GLN A 3 9.00 -6.04 3.05
C GLN A 3 7.68 -5.64 3.72
N LEU A 4 7.17 -6.45 4.66
CA LEU A 4 5.94 -6.16 5.39
C LEU A 4 6.14 -4.96 6.34
N VAL A 5 7.22 -4.97 7.12
CA VAL A 5 7.55 -3.86 8.04
C VAL A 5 7.90 -2.59 7.25
N GLY A 6 8.61 -2.72 6.13
CA GLY A 6 8.93 -1.60 5.23
C GLY A 6 7.67 -0.97 4.64
N GLY A 7 6.73 -1.77 4.15
CA GLY A 7 5.44 -1.29 3.64
C GLY A 7 4.63 -0.56 4.71
N LEU A 8 4.53 -1.11 5.92
CA LEU A 8 3.84 -0.46 7.04
C LEU A 8 4.47 0.90 7.38
N ARG A 9 5.80 0.97 7.51
CA ARG A 9 6.51 2.22 7.83
C ARG A 9 6.34 3.27 6.73
N SER A 10 6.38 2.85 5.46
CA SER A 10 6.11 3.75 4.34
C SER A 10 4.70 4.33 4.40
N GLY A 11 3.69 3.49 4.65
CA GLY A 11 2.30 3.93 4.84
C GLY A 11 2.12 4.89 6.01
N MET A 12 2.72 4.57 7.17
CA MET A 12 2.73 5.46 8.33
C MET A 12 3.37 6.82 8.02
N GLY A 13 4.45 6.83 7.23
CA GLY A 13 5.07 8.05 6.73
C GLY A 13 4.13 8.90 5.86
N TYR A 14 3.40 8.27 4.92
CA TYR A 14 2.39 8.98 4.10
C TYR A 14 1.22 9.52 4.92
N CYS A 15 0.81 8.81 5.97
CA CYS A 15 -0.26 9.24 6.87
C CYS A 15 0.21 10.23 7.94
N GLY A 16 1.52 10.47 8.08
CA GLY A 16 2.09 11.34 9.11
C GLY A 16 1.97 10.79 10.54
N THR A 17 1.89 9.47 10.71
CA THR A 17 1.63 8.82 12.01
C THR A 17 2.91 8.21 12.59
N SER A 18 3.26 8.58 13.80
CA SER A 18 4.50 8.16 14.46
C SER A 18 4.37 6.83 15.22
N THR A 19 3.15 6.39 15.51
CA THR A 19 2.86 5.13 16.21
C THR A 19 1.75 4.35 15.51
N VAL A 20 1.67 3.04 15.78
CA VAL A 20 0.59 2.18 15.25
C VAL A 20 -0.77 2.61 15.80
N ASP A 21 -0.82 3.12 17.03
CA ASP A 21 -2.05 3.63 17.62
C ASP A 21 -2.56 4.88 16.87
N ALA A 22 -1.67 5.83 16.60
CA ALA A 22 -1.99 7.02 15.79
C ALA A 22 -2.45 6.63 14.37
N LEU A 23 -1.81 5.64 13.73
CA LEU A 23 -2.30 5.12 12.45
C LEU A 23 -3.73 4.58 12.54
N ARG A 24 -4.08 3.89 13.63
CA ARG A 24 -5.40 3.28 13.80
C ARG A 24 -6.51 4.31 14.10
N THR A 25 -6.17 5.42 14.74
CA THR A 25 -7.15 6.39 15.25
C THR A 25 -7.24 7.68 14.42
N GLU A 26 -6.15 8.08 13.75
CA GLU A 26 -6.06 9.37 13.05
C GLU A 26 -6.09 9.25 11.53
N ALA A 27 -5.76 8.08 10.97
CA ALA A 27 -5.76 7.87 9.53
C ALA A 27 -7.17 7.96 8.94
N LYS A 28 -7.25 8.42 7.69
CA LYS A 28 -8.51 8.60 6.97
C LYS A 28 -8.59 7.64 5.79
N PHE A 29 -9.72 6.98 5.68
CA PHE A 29 -10.04 6.14 4.53
C PHE A 29 -10.97 6.88 3.56
N VAL A 30 -10.81 6.57 2.29
CA VAL A 30 -11.76 6.95 1.23
C VAL A 30 -12.34 5.69 0.61
N ARG A 31 -13.57 5.77 0.11
CA ARG A 31 -14.20 4.65 -0.58
C ARG A 31 -13.68 4.58 -2.01
N ALA A 32 -13.03 3.47 -2.35
CA ALA A 32 -12.61 3.19 -3.72
C ALA A 32 -13.72 2.49 -4.51
N THR A 33 -13.77 2.75 -5.81
CA THR A 33 -14.57 1.97 -6.78
C THR A 33 -13.75 0.79 -7.30
N THR A 34 -14.40 -0.18 -7.97
CA THR A 34 -13.68 -1.28 -8.64
C THR A 34 -12.70 -0.76 -9.70
N ALA A 35 -13.04 0.31 -10.39
CA ALA A 35 -12.15 0.94 -11.36
C ALA A 35 -10.90 1.54 -10.69
N ALA A 36 -11.07 2.23 -9.56
CA ALA A 36 -9.96 2.78 -8.78
C ALA A 36 -9.04 1.68 -8.21
N VAL A 37 -9.60 0.51 -7.85
CA VAL A 37 -8.78 -0.64 -7.43
C VAL A 37 -7.91 -1.12 -8.60
N ARG A 38 -8.47 -1.31 -9.79
CA ARG A 38 -7.70 -1.68 -11.00
C ARG A 38 -6.62 -0.64 -11.31
N GLU A 39 -6.95 0.64 -11.21
CA GLU A 39 -6.01 1.75 -11.41
C GLU A 39 -4.88 1.74 -10.39
N SER A 40 -5.16 1.38 -9.13
CA SER A 40 -4.14 1.34 -8.07
C SER A 40 -3.11 0.22 -8.27
N HIS A 41 -3.52 -0.88 -8.91
CA HIS A 41 -2.61 -1.95 -9.31
C HIS A 41 -1.82 -1.57 -10.56
N ALA A 42 -0.66 -2.19 -10.77
CA ALA A 42 0.07 -2.06 -12.03
C ALA A 42 -0.84 -2.48 -13.20
N HIS A 43 -1.08 -1.57 -14.14
CA HIS A 43 -1.95 -1.75 -15.29
C HIS A 43 -1.26 -1.24 -16.57
N ASP A 44 -1.68 -1.75 -17.71
CA ASP A 44 -1.19 -1.41 -19.06
C ASP A 44 0.32 -1.60 -19.29
N VAL A 45 0.97 -2.44 -18.47
CA VAL A 45 2.38 -2.80 -18.57
C VAL A 45 2.61 -4.29 -18.33
N SER A 46 3.62 -4.87 -18.98
CA SER A 46 4.06 -6.24 -18.71
C SER A 46 5.16 -6.25 -17.65
N ILE A 47 4.94 -6.98 -16.55
CA ILE A 47 5.94 -7.17 -15.50
C ILE A 47 6.98 -8.17 -15.99
N THR A 48 8.22 -7.70 -16.21
CA THR A 48 9.32 -8.53 -16.72
C THR A 48 10.22 -9.09 -15.62
N LYS A 49 10.10 -8.59 -14.40
CA LYS A 49 10.83 -9.03 -13.21
C LYS A 49 9.91 -9.02 -12.00
N GLU A 50 9.99 -10.06 -11.18
CA GLU A 50 9.21 -10.15 -9.95
C GLU A 50 9.68 -9.10 -8.93
N ALA A 51 8.73 -8.41 -8.31
CA ALA A 51 9.00 -7.50 -7.21
C ALA A 51 8.89 -8.25 -5.87
N PRO A 52 9.81 -8.05 -4.92
CA PRO A 52 9.84 -8.80 -3.66
C PRO A 52 8.66 -8.52 -2.72
N ASN A 53 7.85 -7.49 -3.02
CA ASN A 53 6.71 -7.03 -2.24
C ASN A 53 5.40 -6.93 -3.04
N TYR A 54 5.36 -7.44 -4.28
CA TYR A 54 4.18 -7.36 -5.13
C TYR A 54 4.04 -8.65 -5.94
N ARG A 55 3.15 -9.53 -5.49
CA ARG A 55 2.80 -10.81 -6.14
C ARG A 55 1.36 -10.76 -6.62
N LEU A 56 1.16 -11.18 -7.87
CA LEU A 56 -0.14 -11.38 -8.49
C LEU A 56 -0.50 -12.86 -8.31
N GLU A 57 -0.95 -13.24 -7.12
CA GLU A 57 -1.64 -14.53 -6.92
C GLU A 57 -3.13 -14.38 -7.26
#